data_AF-A0A2N6CSA2-F1
#
_entry.id   AF-A0A2N6CSA2-F1
#
_cell.length_a   1.000
_cell.length_b   1.000
_cell.length_c   1.000
_cell.angle_alpha   90.00
_cell.angle_beta   90.00
_cell.angle_gamma   90.00
#
_symmetry.space_group_name_H-M   'P 1'
#
loop_
_entity.id
_entity.type
_entity.pdbx_description
1 polymer ?
#
loop_
_entity_poly.entity_id
_entity_poly.type
_entity_poly.pdbx_seq_one_letter_code
_entity_poly.pdbx_strand_id
1 'polypeptide(L)'
;MQQPESTSVQAADSATKPKSGSLRDALADVLESSRRQITELLELITLEARYSGLMLGVVLAMAVMAVLAVFSMWGLFLAATVLWLLASGWSLIASLVTLAAANGMILGLAVWLMHRAIVRIGFAGTRHVLGLDESDVSK
;
A
#
# COMPACT_ATOMS: atom_id res chain seq x y z
N MET A 1 -44.87 -70.30 -23.26
CA MET A 1 -44.60 -70.14 -21.81
C MET A 1 -44.94 -68.69 -21.49
N GLN A 2 -46.18 -68.42 -21.08
CA GLN A 2 -46.61 -68.27 -19.68
C GLN A 2 -46.07 -66.97 -19.02
N GLN A 3 -46.97 -65.97 -18.98
CA GLN A 3 -47.18 -64.96 -17.92
C GLN A 3 -47.26 -65.59 -16.50
N PRO A 4 -47.51 -64.86 -15.38
CA PRO A 4 -47.43 -63.41 -15.03
C PRO A 4 -46.70 -63.24 -13.65
N GLU A 5 -46.55 -62.10 -12.96
CA GLU A 5 -47.52 -61.32 -12.18
C GLU A 5 -46.80 -60.16 -11.46
N SER A 6 -47.49 -59.00 -11.39
CA SER A 6 -47.56 -57.96 -10.34
C SER A 6 -46.38 -57.80 -9.36
N THR A 7 -46.00 -56.58 -8.95
CA THR A 7 -46.90 -55.63 -8.31
C THR A 7 -46.21 -54.26 -8.21
N SER A 8 -46.96 -53.24 -8.63
CA SER A 8 -46.91 -51.88 -8.10
C SER A 8 -46.66 -51.84 -6.59
N VAL A 9 -45.73 -51.00 -6.12
CA VAL A 9 -45.80 -50.08 -4.96
C VAL A 9 -44.37 -49.57 -4.71
N GLN A 10 -43.92 -48.57 -5.46
CA GLN A 10 -43.00 -47.55 -4.91
C GLN A 10 -42.98 -46.26 -5.74
N ALA A 11 -44.13 -45.92 -6.33
CA ALA A 11 -44.48 -44.52 -6.46
C ALA A 11 -45.25 -44.16 -5.18
N ALA A 12 -44.81 -43.10 -4.51
CA ALA A 12 -45.29 -42.56 -3.22
C ALA A 12 -44.73 -43.24 -1.95
N ASP A 13 -43.59 -42.75 -1.44
CA ASP A 13 -43.56 -42.08 -0.11
C ASP A 13 -42.19 -41.45 0.24
N SER A 14 -41.64 -40.64 -0.67
CA SER A 14 -40.59 -39.69 -0.29
C SER A 14 -40.74 -38.41 -1.10
N ALA A 15 -41.99 -37.94 -1.19
CA ALA A 15 -42.23 -36.53 -1.34
C ALA A 15 -41.59 -35.87 -0.11
N THR A 16 -40.35 -35.42 -0.26
CA THR A 16 -39.68 -34.50 0.65
C THR A 16 -40.57 -33.28 0.68
N LYS A 17 -41.51 -33.31 1.63
CA LYS A 17 -42.40 -32.23 2.00
C LYS A 17 -41.54 -30.96 1.98
N PRO A 18 -41.81 -29.96 1.12
CA PRO A 18 -41.22 -28.66 1.34
C PRO A 18 -41.74 -28.24 2.70
N LYS A 19 -40.91 -28.41 3.74
CA LYS A 19 -41.17 -27.85 5.05
C LYS A 19 -41.39 -26.38 4.76
N SER A 20 -42.63 -25.94 4.94
CA SER A 20 -42.99 -24.53 4.98
C SER A 20 -42.13 -23.92 6.08
N GLY A 21 -40.95 -23.44 5.69
CA GLY A 21 -39.95 -22.89 6.58
C GLY A 21 -40.59 -21.71 7.28
N SER A 22 -40.58 -21.74 8.61
CA SER A 22 -41.01 -20.59 9.38
C SER A 22 -40.15 -19.39 8.97
N LEU A 23 -40.71 -18.18 8.91
CA LEU A 23 -39.93 -16.94 8.74
C LEU A 23 -38.74 -16.87 9.71
N ARG A 24 -38.88 -17.52 10.88
CA ARG A 24 -37.81 -17.68 11.87
C ARG A 24 -36.66 -18.57 11.40
N ASP A 25 -36.94 -19.63 10.64
CA ASP A 25 -35.91 -20.52 10.10
C ASP A 25 -35.13 -19.81 8.99
N ALA A 26 -35.82 -19.06 8.12
CA ALA A 26 -35.17 -18.25 7.10
C ALA A 26 -34.29 -17.14 7.70
N LEU A 27 -34.77 -16.47 8.77
CA LEU A 27 -33.97 -15.49 9.51
C LEU A 27 -32.77 -16.12 10.22
N ALA A 28 -32.93 -17.32 10.79
CA ALA A 28 -31.83 -18.06 11.41
C ALA A 28 -30.77 -18.45 10.37
N ASP A 29 -31.17 -18.90 9.18
CA ASP A 29 -30.25 -19.23 8.08
C ASP A 29 -29.51 -17.99 7.56
N VAL A 30 -30.19 -16.84 7.42
CA VAL A 30 -29.55 -15.58 7.02
C VAL A 30 -28.57 -15.10 8.07
N LEU A 31 -28.90 -15.22 9.37
CA LEU A 31 -28.02 -14.83 10.46
C LEU A 31 -26.78 -15.74 10.53
N GLU A 32 -26.97 -17.06 10.36
CA GLU A 32 -25.87 -18.03 10.33
C GLU A 32 -24.98 -17.81 9.10
N SER A 33 -25.56 -17.58 7.91
CA SER A 33 -24.83 -17.23 6.70
C SER A 33 -24.04 -15.93 6.85
N SER A 34 -24.64 -14.91 7.47
CA SER A 34 -23.98 -13.62 7.71
C SER A 34 -22.83 -13.78 8.70
N ARG A 35 -23.01 -14.56 9.77
CA ARG A 35 -21.97 -14.84 10.76
C ARG A 35 -20.79 -15.60 10.13
N ARG A 36 -21.09 -16.55 9.24
CA ARG A 36 -20.06 -17.28 8.48
C ARG A 36 -19.28 -16.35 7.55
N GLN A 37 -19.94 -15.50 6.78
CA GLN A 37 -19.27 -14.50 5.92
C GLN A 37 -18.40 -13.52 6.72
N ILE A 38 -18.89 -13.05 7.87
CA ILE A 38 -18.10 -12.17 8.76
C ILE A 38 -16.83 -12.90 9.24
N THR A 39 -16.94 -14.19 9.57
CA THR A 39 -15.80 -14.98 10.03
C THR A 39 -14.76 -15.15 8.92
N GLU A 40 -15.21 -15.46 7.69
CA GLU A 40 -14.34 -15.58 6.51
C GLU A 40 -13.64 -14.25 6.18
N LEU A 41 -14.35 -13.11 6.27
CA LEU A 41 -13.76 -11.78 6.09
C LEU A 41 -12.74 -11.45 7.17
N LEU A 42 -13.01 -11.77 8.44
CA LEU A 42 -12.06 -11.55 9.54
C LEU A 42 -10.80 -12.40 9.39
N GLU A 43 -10.94 -13.64 8.92
CA GLU A 43 -9.81 -14.53 8.64
C GLU A 43 -8.94 -13.97 7.49
N LEU A 44 -9.58 -13.51 6.41
CA LEU A 44 -8.89 -12.89 5.28
C LEU A 44 -8.17 -11.59 5.70
N ILE A 45 -8.84 -10.70 6.42
CA ILE A 45 -8.24 -9.45 6.93
C ILE A 45 -7.05 -9.75 7.83
N THR A 46 -7.15 -10.77 8.69
CA THR A 46 -6.04 -11.15 9.59
C THR A 46 -4.85 -11.68 8.79
N LEU A 47 -5.10 -12.46 7.74
CA LEU A 47 -4.06 -12.97 6.85
C LEU A 47 -3.39 -11.86 6.06
N GLU A 48 -4.18 -10.95 5.48
CA GLU A 48 -3.71 -9.78 4.75
C GLU A 48 -2.94 -8.82 5.65
N ALA A 49 -3.40 -8.60 6.89
CA ALA A 49 -2.71 -7.76 7.86
C ALA A 49 -1.34 -8.34 8.25
N ARG A 50 -1.25 -9.65 8.46
CA ARG A 50 0.03 -10.33 8.71
C ARG A 50 0.97 -10.23 7.53
N TYR A 51 0.48 -10.48 6.32
CA TYR A 51 1.28 -10.37 5.11
C TYR A 51 1.76 -8.94 4.88
N SER A 52 0.87 -7.96 5.03
CA SER A 52 1.18 -6.54 4.91
C SER A 52 2.20 -6.10 5.96
N GLY A 53 2.07 -6.58 7.20
CA GLY A 53 3.03 -6.32 8.27
C GLY A 53 4.42 -6.90 7.96
N LEU A 54 4.49 -8.12 7.43
CA LEU A 54 5.75 -8.75 7.04
C LEU A 54 6.39 -8.00 5.87
N MET A 55 5.61 -7.67 4.84
CA MET A 55 6.10 -6.90 3.69
C MET A 55 6.56 -5.50 4.10
N LEU A 56 5.84 -4.82 4.99
CA LEU A 56 6.27 -3.54 5.54
C LEU A 56 7.62 -3.66 6.28
N GLY A 57 7.79 -4.72 7.07
CA GLY A 57 9.07 -5.02 7.74
C GLY A 57 10.22 -5.23 6.75
N VAL A 58 9.99 -5.99 5.68
CA VAL A 58 10.99 -6.22 4.61
C VAL A 58 11.32 -4.91 3.90
N VAL A 59 10.31 -4.13 3.49
CA VAL A 59 10.52 -2.84 2.82
C VAL A 59 11.27 -1.87 3.72
N LEU A 60 10.94 -1.82 5.02
CA LEU A 60 11.65 -0.99 5.99
C LEU A 60 13.12 -1.42 6.13
N ALA A 61 13.39 -2.73 6.25
CA ALA A 61 14.75 -3.24 6.32
C ALA A 61 15.56 -2.91 5.06
N MET A 62 14.96 -3.10 3.88
CA MET A 62 15.57 -2.73 2.59
C MET A 62 15.81 -1.23 2.48
N ALA A 63 14.87 -0.39 2.94
CA ALA A 63 15.02 1.06 2.97
C ALA A 63 16.18 1.49 3.88
N VAL A 64 16.30 0.89 5.06
CA VAL A 64 17.43 1.14 5.97
C VAL A 64 18.75 0.73 5.33
N MET A 65 18.85 -0.46 4.73
CA MET A 65 20.05 -0.89 4.02
C MET A 65 20.39 0.04 2.85
N ALA A 66 19.40 0.47 2.07
CA ALA A 66 19.60 1.40 0.97
C ALA A 66 20.12 2.75 1.46
N VAL A 67 19.54 3.29 2.55
CA VAL A 67 20.01 4.53 3.18
C VAL A 67 21.47 4.40 3.62
N LEU A 68 21.83 3.31 4.31
CA LEU A 68 23.20 3.05 4.74
C LEU A 68 24.17 2.93 3.54
N ALA A 69 23.75 2.24 2.48
CA ALA A 69 24.55 2.08 1.27
C ALA A 69 24.78 3.44 0.58
N VAL A 70 23.75 4.27 0.46
CA VAL A 70 23.84 5.62 -0.11
C VAL A 70 24.78 6.50 0.72
N PHE A 71 24.65 6.51 2.05
CA PHE A 71 25.55 7.26 2.92
C PHE A 71 27.00 6.78 2.81
N SER A 72 27.22 5.46 2.75
CA SER A 72 28.56 4.87 2.61
C SER A 72 29.19 5.23 1.27
N MET A 73 28.43 5.08 0.18
CA MET A 73 28.87 5.45 -1.17
C MET A 73 29.19 6.95 -1.26
N TRP A 74 28.36 7.81 -0.67
CA TRP A 74 28.61 9.24 -0.63
C TRP A 74 29.90 9.58 0.13
N GLY A 75 30.11 8.97 1.30
CA GLY A 75 31.36 9.16 2.06
C GLY A 75 32.60 8.74 1.28
N LEU A 76 32.56 7.59 0.60
CA LEU A 76 33.65 7.12 -0.25
C LEU A 76 33.90 8.06 -1.44
N PHE A 77 32.83 8.57 -2.06
CA PHE A 77 32.95 9.55 -3.15
C PHE A 77 33.61 10.86 -2.69
N LEU A 78 33.21 11.38 -1.52
CA LEU A 78 33.84 12.56 -0.92
C LEU A 78 35.33 12.30 -0.61
N ALA A 79 35.66 11.16 -0.03
CA ALA A 79 37.05 10.78 0.26
C ALA A 79 37.89 10.67 -1.02
N ALA A 80 37.37 10.01 -2.06
CA ALA A 80 38.02 9.90 -3.37
C ALA A 80 38.25 11.28 -4.00
N THR A 81 37.28 12.19 -3.89
CA THR A 81 37.39 13.56 -4.39
C THR A 81 38.49 14.34 -3.67
N VAL A 82 38.58 14.22 -2.34
CA VAL A 82 39.64 14.87 -1.55
C VAL A 82 41.01 14.32 -1.93
N LEU A 83 41.15 12.99 -2.06
CA LEU A 83 42.41 12.36 -2.48
C LEU A 83 42.83 12.83 -3.87
N TRP A 84 41.90 12.96 -4.81
CA TRP A 84 42.17 13.46 -6.15
C TRP A 84 42.64 14.94 -6.15
N LEU A 85 42.01 15.79 -5.33
CA LEU A 85 42.43 17.19 -5.18
C LEU A 85 43.83 17.30 -4.57
N LEU A 86 44.11 16.53 -3.51
CA LEU A 86 45.43 16.45 -2.90
C LEU A 86 46.50 15.98 -3.90
N ALA A 87 46.19 14.95 -4.70
CA ALA A 87 47.08 14.46 -5.76
C ALA A 87 47.34 15.51 -6.86
N SER A 88 46.40 16.44 -7.06
CA SER A 88 46.53 17.57 -7.98
C SER A 88 47.33 18.75 -7.39
N GLY A 89 47.90 18.59 -6.19
CA GLY A 89 48.73 19.60 -5.53
C GLY A 89 47.96 20.61 -4.69
N TRP A 90 46.65 20.39 -4.46
CA TRP A 90 45.87 21.27 -3.59
C TRP A 90 46.23 21.04 -2.13
N SER A 91 46.13 22.10 -1.32
CA SER A 91 46.24 21.94 0.14
C SER A 91 45.03 21.21 0.70
N LEU A 92 45.21 20.52 1.83
CA LEU A 92 44.12 19.83 2.53
C LEU A 92 42.98 20.80 2.89
N ILE A 93 43.35 22.00 3.38
CA ILE A 93 42.38 23.04 3.75
C ILE A 93 41.59 23.49 2.51
N ALA A 94 42.25 23.78 1.38
CA ALA A 94 41.56 24.19 0.15
C ALA A 94 40.60 23.10 -0.36
N SER A 95 41.01 21.84 -0.28
CA SER A 95 40.18 20.70 -0.68
C SER A 95 38.92 20.58 0.18
N LEU A 96 39.06 20.67 1.51
CA LEU A 96 37.93 20.62 2.44
C LEU A 96 36.99 21.81 2.29
N VAL A 97 37.52 23.02 2.11
CA VAL A 97 36.71 24.24 1.88
C VAL A 97 35.90 24.12 0.59
N THR A 98 36.52 23.63 -0.48
CA THR A 98 35.83 23.42 -1.77
C THR A 98 34.70 22.41 -1.63
N LEU A 99 34.95 21.31 -0.91
CA LEU A 99 33.96 20.27 -0.67
C LEU A 99 32.81 20.78 0.21
N ALA A 100 33.12 21.57 1.24
CA ALA A 100 32.12 22.21 2.10
C ALA A 100 31.26 23.20 1.31
N ALA A 101 31.86 24.02 0.45
CA ALA A 101 31.14 24.96 -0.41
C ALA A 101 30.20 24.22 -1.38
N ALA A 102 30.67 23.15 -2.02
CA ALA A 102 29.85 22.33 -2.91
C ALA A 102 28.65 21.70 -2.18
N ASN A 103 28.88 21.11 -0.99
CA ASN A 103 27.79 20.54 -0.19
C ASN A 103 26.80 21.62 0.29
N GLY A 104 27.29 22.81 0.66
CA GLY A 104 26.45 23.95 1.01
C GLY A 104 25.55 24.41 -0.15
N MET A 105 26.07 24.41 -1.39
CA MET A 105 25.28 24.71 -2.59
C MET A 105 24.20 23.66 -2.83
N ILE A 106 24.53 22.37 -2.71
CA ILE A 106 23.57 21.27 -2.86
C ILE A 106 22.45 21.40 -1.81
N LEU A 107 22.80 21.67 -0.55
CA LEU A 107 21.83 21.90 0.52
C LEU A 107 20.94 23.11 0.23
N GLY A 108 21.52 24.24 -0.16
CA GLY A 108 20.78 25.44 -0.52
C GLY A 108 19.79 25.20 -1.67
N LEU A 109 20.22 24.47 -2.71
CA LEU A 109 19.37 24.10 -3.84
C LEU A 109 18.23 23.17 -3.39
N ALA A 110 18.51 22.18 -2.55
CA ALA A 110 17.50 21.27 -2.03
C ALA A 110 16.44 22.02 -1.19
N VAL A 111 16.87 22.91 -0.31
CA VAL A 111 15.96 23.76 0.50
C VAL A 111 15.13 24.67 -0.41
N TRP A 112 15.74 25.28 -1.42
CA TRP A 112 15.03 26.12 -2.39
C TRP A 112 13.98 25.34 -3.19
N LEU A 113 14.33 24.15 -3.67
CA LEU A 113 13.40 23.26 -4.37
C LEU A 113 12.26 22.80 -3.46
N MET A 114 12.57 22.42 -2.22
CA MET A 114 11.57 22.04 -1.22
C MET A 114 10.61 23.19 -0.94
N HIS A 115 11.12 24.40 -0.73
CA HIS A 115 10.30 25.59 -0.54
C HIS A 115 9.39 25.84 -1.76
N ARG A 116 9.95 25.75 -2.98
CA ARG A 116 9.17 25.90 -4.22
C ARG A 116 8.09 24.82 -4.38
N ALA A 117 8.37 23.58 -3.97
CA ALA A 117 7.41 22.49 -4.01
C ALA A 117 6.27 22.73 -3.00
N ILE A 118 6.59 23.11 -1.76
CA ILE A 118 5.60 23.41 -0.71
C ILE A 118 4.69 24.57 -1.13
N VAL A 119 5.25 25.65 -1.68
CA VAL A 119 4.47 26.80 -2.17
C VAL A 119 3.53 26.40 -3.31
N ARG A 120 3.93 25.45 -4.16
CA ARG A 120 3.08 24.94 -5.26
C ARG A 120 1.99 23.96 -4.82
N ILE A 121 2.18 23.26 -3.71
CA ILE A 121 1.17 22.37 -3.11
C ILE A 121 0.09 23.20 -2.39
N GLY A 122 0.34 24.48 -2.12
CA GLY A 122 -0.62 25.41 -1.54
C GLY A 122 -1.81 25.70 -2.45
N PHE A 123 -3.00 25.25 -2.01
CA PHE A 123 -4.35 25.66 -2.39
C PHE A 123 -4.82 25.53 -3.85
N ALA A 124 -3.97 25.62 -4.87
CA ALA A 124 -4.44 25.51 -6.26
C ALA A 124 -4.91 24.08 -6.61
N GLY A 125 -4.13 23.06 -6.23
CA GLY A 125 -4.52 21.66 -6.44
C GLY A 125 -5.73 21.25 -5.60
N THR A 126 -5.81 21.70 -4.35
CA THR A 126 -6.93 21.39 -3.45
C THR A 126 -8.21 22.11 -3.85
N ARG A 127 -8.16 23.37 -4.32
CA ARG A 127 -9.34 24.11 -4.81
C ARG A 127 -9.89 23.52 -6.11
N HIS A 128 -9.00 23.08 -7.00
CA HIS A 128 -9.37 22.40 -8.23
C HIS A 128 -10.04 21.04 -7.97
N VAL A 129 -9.50 20.24 -7.05
CA VAL A 129 -10.10 18.94 -6.65
C VAL A 129 -11.40 19.12 -5.87
N LEU A 130 -11.54 20.21 -5.10
CA LEU A 130 -12.76 20.53 -4.34
C LEU A 130 -13.80 21.31 -5.16
N GLY A 131 -13.56 21.59 -6.44
CA GLY A 131 -14.50 22.32 -7.31
C GLY A 131 -14.78 23.77 -6.87
N LEU A 132 -13.89 24.36 -6.07
CA LEU A 132 -14.07 25.72 -5.53
C LEU A 132 -13.70 26.84 -6.51
N ASP A 133 -13.36 26.48 -7.75
CA ASP A 133 -13.08 27.42 -8.86
C ASP A 133 -14.35 27.76 -9.69
N GLU A 134 -15.52 27.22 -9.35
CA GLU A 134 -16.74 27.29 -10.16
C GLU A 134 -17.84 28.27 -9.68
N SER A 135 -17.52 29.26 -8.83
CA SER A 135 -18.54 30.22 -8.34
C SER A 135 -18.57 31.59 -9.01
N ASP A 136 -17.90 31.79 -10.15
CA ASP A 136 -17.80 33.10 -10.81
C ASP A 136 -18.11 33.09 -12.31
N VAL A 137 -19.22 32.45 -12.74
CA VAL A 137 -19.84 32.80 -14.04
C VAL A 137 -21.37 32.69 -13.96
N SER A 138 -21.99 33.65 -13.27
CA SER A 138 -23.35 34.07 -13.61
C SER A 138 -23.36 35.60 -13.68
N LYS A 139 -23.11 36.10 -14.89
CA LYS A 139 -23.43 37.46 -15.33
C LYS A 139 -24.19 37.36 -16.63
#